data_AF-A0AAJ6G300-F1
#
_entry.id   AF-A0AAJ6G300-F1
#
_cell.length_a   1.000
_cell.length_b   1.000
_cell.length_c   1.000
_cell.angle_alpha   90.00
_cell.angle_beta   90.00
_cell.angle_gamma   90.00
#
_symmetry.space_group_name_H-M   'P 1'
#
loop_
_entity.id
_entity.type
_entity.pdbx_description
1 polymer ?
#
loop_
_entity_poly.entity_id
_entity_poly.type
_entity_poly.pdbx_seq_one_letter_code
_entity_poly.pdbx_strand_id
1 'polypeptide(L)'
;MTYETGHPGASTGALARSMLCSPAFDVMPMKSVFLALLLLLSAGHVLAAETPELPPSWTAIGVTVGMPYAQAKALLLEAGWVAEAPDNEGDPSFAAHPEVDCGQGWDAICSAGFSRKNEAYGLVLTPTDDGNLRVQGVF
;
A
#
# COMPACT_ATOMS: atom_id res chain seq x y z
N MET A 1 -60.78 -23.26 -23.14
CA MET A 1 -61.20 -22.56 -21.92
C MET A 1 -60.34 -21.31 -21.82
N THR A 2 -60.76 -20.22 -22.48
CA THR A 2 -61.62 -19.14 -21.92
C THR A 2 -60.86 -18.29 -20.90
N TYR A 3 -60.66 -16.98 -20.99
CA TYR A 3 -60.80 -15.93 -22.01
C TYR A 3 -60.17 -14.65 -21.39
N GLU A 4 -59.73 -13.73 -22.24
CA GLU A 4 -59.95 -12.27 -22.16
C GLU A 4 -59.59 -11.44 -20.90
N THR A 5 -58.57 -10.56 -20.99
CA THR A 5 -58.59 -9.13 -21.43
C THR A 5 -59.04 -8.15 -20.35
N GLY A 6 -58.43 -6.96 -20.34
CA GLY A 6 -59.15 -5.75 -19.91
C GLY A 6 -58.32 -4.74 -19.15
N HIS A 7 -57.69 -3.83 -19.88
CA HIS A 7 -57.46 -2.46 -19.41
C HIS A 7 -58.82 -1.72 -19.43
N PRO A 8 -59.12 -0.87 -18.44
CA PRO A 8 -59.38 0.54 -18.74
C PRO A 8 -58.75 1.44 -17.64
N GLY A 9 -58.32 2.68 -17.87
CA GLY A 9 -58.85 3.67 -18.80
C GLY A 9 -59.83 4.63 -18.07
N ALA A 10 -59.27 5.73 -17.56
CA ALA A 10 -59.92 7.02 -17.23
C ALA A 10 -60.87 7.13 -16.01
N SER A 11 -60.67 8.16 -15.16
CA SER A 11 -61.50 9.37 -15.17
C SER A 11 -61.29 10.27 -13.94
N THR A 12 -61.05 11.56 -14.22
CA THR A 12 -61.55 12.78 -13.53
C THR A 12 -61.24 13.06 -12.06
N GLY A 13 -60.37 14.06 -11.85
CA GLY A 13 -60.78 15.37 -11.33
C GLY A 13 -60.96 15.52 -9.82
N ALA A 14 -60.09 16.30 -9.17
CA ALA A 14 -60.45 17.50 -8.39
C ALA A 14 -59.23 18.09 -7.66
N LEU A 15 -58.95 19.35 -8.03
CA LEU A 15 -58.30 20.41 -7.27
C LEU A 15 -58.08 20.17 -5.75
N ALA A 16 -56.82 20.24 -5.33
CA ALA A 16 -56.48 20.78 -4.00
C ALA A 16 -55.10 21.45 -4.01
N ARG A 17 -55.15 22.76 -4.29
CA ARG A 17 -54.34 23.85 -3.72
C ARG A 17 -52.83 23.64 -3.56
N SER A 18 -52.10 24.38 -4.38
CA SER A 18 -50.82 24.99 -4.03
C SER A 18 -50.82 25.50 -2.59
N MET A 19 -49.96 24.94 -1.75
CA MET A 19 -49.44 25.63 -0.58
C MET A 19 -47.92 25.69 -0.71
N LEU A 20 -47.50 26.91 -0.98
CA LEU A 20 -46.15 27.42 -0.89
C LEU A 20 -45.51 26.95 0.42
N CYS A 21 -44.45 26.15 0.32
CA CYS A 21 -43.37 26.20 1.29
C CYS A 21 -42.11 26.51 0.49
N SER A 22 -41.86 27.81 0.32
CA SER A 22 -40.51 28.30 0.10
C SER A 22 -39.63 27.77 1.23
N PRO A 23 -38.59 26.98 1.00
CA PRO A 23 -37.46 27.04 1.91
C PRO A 23 -36.88 28.44 1.72
N ALA A 24 -36.96 29.23 2.78
CA ALA A 24 -36.21 30.46 2.92
C ALA A 24 -34.78 30.22 2.42
N PHE A 25 -34.30 31.07 1.53
CA PHE A 25 -32.87 31.29 1.38
C PHE A 25 -32.41 31.89 2.71
N ASP A 26 -32.23 31.02 3.70
CA ASP A 26 -31.51 31.33 4.91
C ASP A 26 -30.08 31.61 4.44
N VAL A 27 -29.71 32.88 4.56
CA VAL A 27 -28.37 33.38 4.32
C VAL A 27 -27.45 32.53 5.18
N MET A 28 -26.83 31.51 4.57
CA MET A 28 -25.90 30.63 5.24
C MET A 28 -24.83 31.52 5.88
N PRO A 29 -24.74 31.57 7.22
CA PRO A 29 -23.72 32.37 7.87
C PRO A 29 -22.38 31.86 7.38
N MET A 30 -21.47 32.76 6.99
CA MET A 30 -20.14 32.44 6.44
C MET A 30 -19.39 31.40 7.31
N LYS A 31 -19.70 31.37 8.61
CA LYS A 31 -19.27 30.39 9.61
C LYS A 31 -19.68 28.92 9.32
N SER A 32 -20.89 28.67 8.80
CA SER A 32 -21.39 27.33 8.46
C SER A 32 -20.72 26.75 7.23
N VAL A 33 -20.33 27.59 6.26
CA VAL A 33 -19.57 27.14 5.08
C VAL A 33 -18.17 26.68 5.48
N PHE A 34 -17.52 27.39 6.41
CA PHE A 34 -16.22 27.00 6.95
C PHE A 34 -16.27 25.65 7.70
N LEU A 35 -17.32 25.40 8.48
CA LEU A 35 -17.50 24.12 9.19
C LEU A 35 -17.72 22.95 8.23
N ALA A 36 -18.51 23.15 7.17
CA ALA A 36 -18.72 22.12 6.16
C ALA A 36 -17.43 21.82 5.36
N LEU A 37 -16.65 22.85 5.04
CA LEU A 37 -15.37 22.69 4.35
C LEU A 37 -14.33 21.96 5.23
N LEU A 38 -14.27 22.27 6.54
CA LEU A 38 -13.41 21.57 7.50
C LEU A 38 -13.79 20.09 7.66
N LEU A 39 -15.09 19.77 7.68
CA LEU A 39 -15.55 18.38 7.74
C LEU A 39 -15.22 17.62 6.46
N LEU A 40 -15.33 18.26 5.28
CA LEU A 40 -14.93 17.64 4.01
C LEU A 40 -13.43 17.36 3.90
N LEU A 41 -12.57 18.17 4.55
CA LEU A 41 -11.12 17.92 4.62
C LEU A 41 -10.73 16.76 5.56
N SER A 42 -11.60 16.38 6.51
CA SER A 42 -11.33 15.26 7.43
C SER A 42 -11.54 13.88 6.80
N ALA A 43 -12.13 13.82 5.60
CA ALA A 43 -12.13 12.62 4.76
C ALA A 43 -10.82 12.48 3.95
N GLY A 44 -9.73 13.09 4.44
CA GLY A 44 -8.38 12.90 3.91
C GLY A 44 -8.08 11.42 3.85
N HIS A 45 -7.88 10.93 2.63
CA HIS A 45 -7.58 9.55 2.32
C HIS A 45 -6.44 9.06 3.23
N VAL A 46 -6.75 8.12 4.12
CA VAL A 46 -5.72 7.25 4.67
C VAL A 46 -5.20 6.47 3.46
N LEU A 47 -4.13 6.95 2.84
CA LEU A 47 -3.32 6.07 2.00
C LEU A 47 -2.84 4.98 2.95
N ALA A 48 -3.40 3.78 2.79
CA ALA A 48 -2.79 2.60 3.36
C ALA A 48 -1.35 2.61 2.84
N ALA A 49 -0.39 2.79 3.75
CA ALA A 49 1.01 2.59 3.40
C ALA A 49 1.10 1.15 2.88
N GLU A 50 1.42 0.99 1.60
CA GLU A 50 1.65 -0.33 1.01
C GLU A 50 2.77 -0.97 1.85
N THR A 51 2.40 -2.02 2.58
CA THR A 51 3.40 -2.78 3.32
C THR A 51 4.28 -3.43 2.27
N PRO A 52 5.61 -3.24 2.27
CA PRO A 52 6.47 -3.86 1.28
C PRO A 52 6.24 -5.37 1.27
N GLU A 53 5.67 -5.89 0.19
CA GLU A 53 5.35 -7.31 0.07
C GLU A 53 6.56 -8.04 -0.48
N LEU A 54 7.04 -9.03 0.27
CA LEU A 54 8.11 -9.91 -0.21
C LEU A 54 7.59 -10.81 -1.34
N PRO A 55 8.44 -11.24 -2.28
CA PRO A 55 8.02 -12.09 -3.38
C PRO A 55 7.40 -13.40 -2.86
N PRO A 56 6.38 -13.97 -3.52
CA PRO A 56 5.78 -15.24 -3.11
C PRO A 56 6.79 -16.39 -3.00
N SER A 57 7.83 -16.37 -3.85
CA SER A 57 8.90 -17.36 -3.82
C SER A 57 9.79 -17.28 -2.57
N TRP A 58 9.82 -16.13 -1.89
CA TRP A 58 10.55 -15.90 -0.65
C TRP A 58 9.68 -16.16 0.58
N THR A 59 8.42 -15.73 0.56
CA THR A 59 7.49 -16.02 1.66
C THR A 59 7.18 -17.51 1.77
N ALA A 60 7.11 -18.24 0.64
CA ALA A 60 6.92 -19.70 0.62
C ALA A 60 8.05 -20.49 1.28
N ILE A 61 9.27 -19.94 1.33
CA ILE A 61 10.43 -20.52 2.02
C ILE A 61 10.62 -19.94 3.44
N GLY A 62 9.67 -19.10 3.90
CA GLY A 62 9.62 -18.60 5.27
C GLY A 62 10.34 -17.27 5.51
N VAL A 63 10.82 -16.56 4.48
CA VAL A 63 11.38 -15.21 4.67
C VAL A 63 10.27 -14.24 5.05
N THR A 64 10.50 -13.43 6.08
CA THR A 64 9.53 -12.45 6.59
C THR A 64 10.19 -11.10 6.88
N VAL A 65 9.40 -10.03 6.80
CA VAL A 65 9.82 -8.69 7.25
C VAL A 65 10.16 -8.73 8.74
N GLY A 66 11.26 -8.08 9.12
CA GLY A 66 11.83 -8.08 10.46
C GLY A 66 12.72 -9.28 10.78
N MET A 67 12.83 -10.29 9.91
CA MET A 67 13.76 -11.40 10.11
C MET A 67 15.22 -10.90 10.13
N PRO A 68 16.11 -11.44 10.99
CA PRO A 68 17.54 -11.18 10.90
C PRO A 68 18.09 -11.57 9.52
N TYR A 69 18.88 -10.69 8.90
CA TYR A 69 19.35 -10.90 7.53
C TYR A 69 20.12 -12.21 7.36
N ALA A 70 21.00 -12.56 8.29
CA ALA A 70 21.75 -13.82 8.24
C ALA A 70 20.82 -15.05 8.13
N GLN A 71 19.67 -15.01 8.81
CA GLN A 71 18.67 -16.08 8.72
C GLN A 71 17.96 -16.07 7.36
N ALA A 72 17.55 -14.90 6.86
CA ALA A 72 16.91 -14.77 5.55
C ALA A 72 17.86 -15.23 4.43
N LYS A 73 19.13 -14.81 4.48
CA LYS A 73 20.18 -15.23 3.54
C LYS A 73 20.32 -16.75 3.52
N ALA A 74 20.38 -17.41 4.68
CA ALA A 74 20.50 -18.87 4.74
C ALA A 74 19.32 -19.57 4.04
N LEU A 75 18.08 -19.13 4.28
CA LEU A 75 16.89 -19.66 3.61
C LEU A 75 16.94 -19.45 2.09
N LEU A 76 17.35 -18.26 1.64
CA LEU A 76 17.49 -17.94 0.22
C LEU A 76 18.53 -18.84 -0.45
N LEU A 77 19.70 -18.98 0.16
CA LEU A 77 20.77 -19.84 -0.37
C LEU A 77 20.34 -21.32 -0.44
N GLU A 78 19.66 -21.83 0.59
CA GLU A 78 19.12 -23.20 0.61
C GLU A 78 18.07 -23.41 -0.50
N ALA A 79 17.26 -22.39 -0.79
CA ALA A 79 16.28 -22.38 -1.88
C ALA A 79 16.89 -22.12 -3.28
N GLY A 80 18.22 -22.11 -3.38
CA GLY A 80 18.97 -21.99 -4.63
C GLY A 80 19.10 -20.58 -5.18
N TRP A 81 18.84 -19.55 -4.37
CA TRP A 81 19.19 -18.17 -4.72
C TRP A 81 20.68 -17.95 -4.52
N VAL A 82 21.24 -17.04 -5.31
CA VAL A 82 22.65 -16.64 -5.23
C VAL A 82 22.69 -15.19 -4.81
N ALA A 83 23.45 -14.89 -3.76
CA ALA A 83 23.74 -13.52 -3.36
C ALA A 83 24.72 -12.89 -4.35
N GLU A 84 24.40 -11.70 -4.84
CA GLU A 84 25.22 -10.97 -5.80
C GLU A 84 26.18 -10.03 -5.06
N ALA A 85 27.44 -10.02 -5.48
CA ALA A 85 28.37 -9.03 -4.97
C ALA A 85 27.99 -7.66 -5.54
N PRO A 86 28.06 -6.58 -4.74
CA PRO A 86 27.79 -5.24 -5.24
C PRO A 86 28.86 -4.81 -6.25
N ASP A 87 28.43 -4.02 -7.23
CA ASP A 87 29.28 -3.51 -8.33
C ASP A 87 29.95 -2.18 -7.95
N ASN A 88 30.52 -2.12 -6.75
CA ASN A 88 31.21 -0.94 -6.22
C ASN A 88 32.67 -1.26 -5.89
N GLU A 89 33.56 -0.35 -6.26
CA GLU A 89 34.97 -0.41 -5.85
C GLU A 89 35.08 0.18 -4.43
N GLY A 90 35.17 -0.68 -3.41
CA GLY A 90 35.28 -0.23 -2.02
C GLY A 90 35.34 -1.38 -1.00
N ASP A 91 35.60 -1.00 0.26
CA ASP A 91 35.46 -1.93 1.38
C ASP A 91 33.96 -2.22 1.61
N PRO A 92 33.60 -3.46 1.98
CA PRO A 92 32.21 -3.80 2.23
C PRO A 92 31.64 -3.01 3.40
N SER A 93 30.40 -2.55 3.27
CA SER A 93 29.66 -1.87 4.35
C SER A 93 29.55 -2.76 5.59
N PHE A 94 29.45 -4.08 5.40
CA PHE A 94 29.42 -5.09 6.46
C PHE A 94 30.40 -6.22 6.16
N ALA A 95 31.43 -6.39 6.99
CA ALA A 95 32.43 -7.45 6.80
C ALA A 95 31.83 -8.87 6.83
N ALA A 96 30.79 -9.09 7.65
CA ALA A 96 30.09 -10.39 7.72
C ALA A 96 29.13 -10.63 6.54
N HIS A 97 28.78 -9.56 5.82
CA HIS A 97 27.78 -9.55 4.75
C HIS A 97 28.29 -8.69 3.58
N PRO A 98 29.37 -9.10 2.90
CA PRO A 98 30.01 -8.29 1.86
C PRO A 98 29.12 -8.08 0.63
N GLU A 99 28.07 -8.89 0.46
CA GLU A 99 27.03 -8.69 -0.55
C GLU A 99 26.09 -7.50 -0.28
N VAL A 100 26.11 -6.95 0.95
CA VAL A 100 25.22 -5.84 1.34
C VAL A 100 25.89 -4.53 0.97
N ASP A 101 25.23 -3.76 0.11
CA ASP A 101 25.61 -2.39 -0.20
C ASP A 101 24.64 -1.40 0.41
N CYS A 102 25.18 -0.32 0.96
CA CYS A 102 24.42 0.76 1.55
C CYS A 102 24.71 2.05 0.80
N GLY A 103 23.64 2.70 0.35
CA GLY A 103 23.74 4.05 -0.21
C GLY A 103 24.41 5.01 0.77
N GLN A 104 24.74 6.20 0.28
CA GLN A 104 25.31 7.27 1.09
C GLN A 104 24.28 8.37 1.30
N GLY A 105 24.25 8.98 2.49
CA GLY A 105 23.34 10.06 2.84
C GLY A 105 22.24 9.66 3.82
N TRP A 106 21.28 10.57 4.04
CA TRP A 106 20.26 10.45 5.09
C TRP A 106 19.14 9.45 4.75
N ASP A 107 18.88 9.23 3.47
CA ASP A 107 17.93 8.23 2.92
C ASP A 107 18.67 7.01 2.34
N ALA A 108 19.84 6.70 2.88
CA ALA A 108 20.62 5.55 2.46
C ALA A 108 19.86 4.25 2.73
N ILE A 109 19.56 3.50 1.66
CA ILE A 109 19.01 2.16 1.76
C ILE A 109 20.16 1.16 1.74
N CYS A 110 20.12 0.20 2.66
CA CYS A 110 20.98 -0.99 2.58
C CYS A 110 20.23 -2.09 1.85
N SER A 111 20.90 -2.77 0.92
CA SER A 111 20.29 -3.85 0.16
C SER A 111 21.29 -4.92 -0.23
N ALA A 112 20.78 -6.13 -0.48
CA ALA A 112 21.55 -7.23 -1.07
C ALA A 112 20.81 -7.81 -2.27
N GLY A 113 21.50 -7.93 -3.40
CA GLY A 113 20.95 -8.54 -4.61
C GLY A 113 20.91 -10.06 -4.49
N PHE A 114 19.82 -10.67 -4.95
CA PHE A 114 19.69 -12.12 -5.09
C PHE A 114 19.11 -12.50 -6.44
N SER A 115 19.73 -13.46 -7.11
CA SER A 115 19.21 -14.03 -8.35
C SER A 115 19.03 -15.54 -8.31
N ARG A 116 18.05 -16.02 -9.08
CA ARG A 116 17.78 -17.44 -9.30
C ARG A 116 17.11 -17.63 -10.65
N LYS A 117 17.76 -18.36 -11.55
CA LYS A 117 17.28 -18.61 -12.92
C LYS A 117 17.02 -17.28 -13.66
N ASN A 118 15.76 -16.92 -13.86
CA ASN A 118 15.33 -15.71 -14.57
C ASN A 118 14.71 -14.67 -13.61
N GLU A 119 14.83 -14.89 -12.29
CA GLU A 119 14.36 -13.97 -11.25
C GLU A 119 15.57 -13.27 -10.62
N ALA A 120 15.45 -11.97 -10.36
CA ALA A 120 16.41 -11.18 -9.60
C ALA A 120 15.65 -10.16 -8.75
N TYR A 121 16.07 -9.96 -7.50
CA TYR A 121 15.43 -9.08 -6.54
C TYR A 121 16.48 -8.42 -5.64
N GLY A 122 16.24 -7.16 -5.27
CA GLY A 122 17.00 -6.47 -4.24
C GLY A 122 16.30 -6.61 -2.88
N LEU A 123 16.90 -7.34 -1.94
CA LEU A 123 16.38 -7.43 -0.58
C LEU A 123 16.73 -6.15 0.18
N VAL A 124 15.73 -5.39 0.62
CA VAL A 124 15.91 -4.16 1.40
C VAL A 124 16.14 -4.51 2.87
N LEU A 125 17.16 -3.90 3.46
CA LEU A 125 17.61 -4.15 4.82
C LEU A 125 17.64 -2.86 5.64
N THR A 126 17.25 -2.99 6.91
CA THR A 126 17.40 -1.94 7.91
C THR A 126 18.54 -2.32 8.87
N PRO A 127 19.62 -1.51 8.94
CA PRO A 127 20.62 -1.65 9.99
C PRO A 127 20.02 -1.39 11.38
N THR A 128 20.53 -2.09 12.38
CA THR A 128 20.20 -1.88 13.79
C THR A 128 21.39 -1.28 14.55
N ASP A 129 21.13 -0.68 15.72
CA ASP A 129 22.16 0.03 16.51
C ASP A 129 23.34 -0.86 16.93
N ASP A 130 23.14 -2.18 17.01
CA ASP A 130 24.15 -3.18 17.32
C ASP A 130 24.91 -3.70 16.07
N GLY A 131 24.71 -3.07 14.91
CA GLY A 131 25.40 -3.41 13.66
C GLY A 131 24.83 -4.62 12.93
N ASN A 132 23.67 -5.13 13.37
CA ASN A 132 22.94 -6.20 12.66
C ASN A 132 22.06 -5.63 11.55
N LEU A 133 21.49 -6.53 10.74
CA LEU A 133 20.61 -6.20 9.62
C LEU A 133 19.29 -6.95 9.74
N ARG A 134 18.18 -6.29 9.42
CA ARG A 134 16.83 -6.89 9.40
C ARG A 134 16.16 -6.68 8.05
N VAL A 135 15.40 -7.68 7.61
CA VAL A 135 14.60 -7.59 6.38
C VAL A 135 13.55 -6.50 6.50
N GLN A 136 13.45 -5.63 5.51
CA GLN A 136 12.42 -4.58 5.43
C GLN A 136 11.47 -4.80 4.26
N GLY A 137 11.96 -5.32 3.14
CA GLY A 137 11.18 -5.46 1.92
C GLY A 137 12.01 -5.92 0.73
N VAL A 138 11.51 -5.64 -0.47
CA VAL A 138 12.15 -6.00 -1.75
C VAL A 138 11.95 -4.88 -2.77
N PHE A 139 12.83 -4.78 -3.76
CA PHE A 139 12.62 -4.03 -5.02
C PHE A 139 13.10 -4.82 -6.24
#